data_AF-A0A961V4M2-F1
#
_entry.id   AF-A0A961V4M2-F1
#
_cell.length_a   1.000
_cell.length_b   1.000
_cell.length_c   1.000
_cell.angle_alpha   90.00
_cell.angle_beta   90.00
_cell.angle_gamma   90.00
#
_symmetry.space_group_name_H-M   'P 1'
#
loop_
_entity.id
_entity.type
_entity.pdbx_description
1 polymer ?
#
loop_
_entity_poly.entity_id
_entity_poly.type
_entity_poly.pdbx_seq_one_letter_code
_entity_poly.pdbx_strand_id
1 'polypeptide(L)' 'MTAPPKMICRDLWKLFGPDAEGFLSAHPQATTEQFREHHLIPAVRAANLEIREGENFVIMGLSGSGKS' A
#
# COMPACT_ATOMS: atom_id res chain seq x y z
N MET A 1 18.05 19.49 -15.36
CA MET A 1 16.76 19.62 -14.64
C MET A 1 16.17 18.22 -14.55
N THR A 2 15.76 17.76 -13.37
CA THR A 2 15.08 16.46 -13.23
C THR A 2 13.65 16.57 -13.76
N ALA A 3 13.21 15.65 -14.63
CA ALA A 3 11.85 15.60 -15.18
C ALA A 3 10.79 15.70 -14.07
N PRO A 4 9.63 16.35 -14.24
CA PRO A 4 8.66 16.52 -13.15
C PRO A 4 8.10 15.17 -12.67
N PRO A 5 7.66 15.07 -11.40
CA PRO A 5 6.93 13.89 -10.94
C PRO A 5 5.62 13.75 -11.73
N LYS A 6 5.35 12.54 -12.22
CA LYS A 6 4.13 12.20 -12.97
C LYS A 6 3.08 11.53 -12.07
N MET A 7 3.53 10.74 -11.10
CA MET A 7 2.68 10.06 -10.13
C MET A 7 3.37 10.07 -8.76
N ILE A 8 2.62 10.43 -7.72
CA ILE A 8 3.10 10.40 -6.33
C ILE A 8 2.04 9.69 -5.48
N CYS A 9 2.47 8.65 -4.76
CA CYS A 9 1.70 7.98 -3.72
C CYS A 9 2.42 8.19 -2.39
N ARG A 10 1.69 8.64 -1.37
CA ARG A 10 2.21 8.74 0.00
C ARG A 10 1.34 7.91 0.92
N ASP A 11 1.99 7.11 1.75
CA ASP A 11 1.36 6.24 2.74
C ASP A 11 0.16 5.46 2.18
N LEU A 12 0.31 4.92 0.97
CA LEU A 12 -0.78 4.22 0.29
C LEU A 12 -1.09 2.91 1.02
N TRP A 13 -2.37 2.71 1.34
CA TRP A 13 -2.87 1.49 1.97
C TRP A 13 -3.92 0.80 1.09
N LYS A 14 -3.88 -0.53 1.11
CA LYS A 14 -4.99 -1.38 0.65
C LYS A 14 -5.19 -2.50 1.65
N LEU A 15 -6.34 -2.47 2.31
CA LEU A 15 -6.75 -3.45 3.30
C LEU A 15 -8.06 -4.09 2.83
N PHE A 16 -8.11 -5.42 2.79
CA PHE A 16 -9.31 -6.18 2.47
C PHE A 16 -9.91 -6.79 3.74
N GLY A 17 -11.23 -6.98 3.74
CA GLY A 17 -11.98 -7.57 4.84
C GLY A 17 -13.04 -6.62 5.41
N PRO A 18 -13.74 -7.05 6.47
CA PRO A 18 -14.83 -6.28 7.07
C PRO A 18 -14.32 -5.01 7.75
N ASP A 19 -15.00 -3.89 7.53
CA ASP A 19 -14.69 -2.59 8.16
C ASP A 19 -13.20 -2.16 8.07
N ALA A 20 -12.56 -2.45 6.93
CA ALA A 20 -11.14 -2.18 6.73
C ALA A 20 -10.76 -0.70 6.91
N GLU A 21 -11.61 0.23 6.45
CA GLU A 21 -11.37 1.67 6.57
C GLU A 21 -11.49 2.15 8.02
N GLY A 22 -12.52 1.70 8.74
CA GLY A 22 -12.70 1.99 10.16
C GLY A 22 -11.55 1.45 11.00
N PHE A 23 -11.16 0.19 10.75
CA PHE A 23 -10.03 -0.43 11.43
C PHE A 23 -8.72 0.34 11.20
N LEU A 24 -8.39 0.68 9.95
CA LEU A 24 -7.15 1.37 9.62
C LEU A 24 -7.12 2.79 10.22
N SER A 25 -8.25 3.48 10.24
CA SER A 25 -8.37 4.81 10.84
C SER A 25 -8.11 4.78 12.36
N ALA A 26 -8.59 3.74 13.03
CA ALA A 26 -8.36 3.54 14.47
C ALA A 26 -6.95 2.99 14.79
N HIS A 27 -6.36 2.22 13.87
CA HIS A 27 -5.10 1.50 14.07
C HIS A 27 -4.12 1.72 12.91
N PRO A 28 -3.57 2.95 12.75
CA PRO A 28 -2.71 3.28 11.61
C PRO A 28 -1.38 2.51 11.58
N GLN A 29 -1.01 1.86 12.69
CA GLN A 29 0.23 1.10 12.87
C GLN A 29 -0.03 -0.35 13.29
N ALA A 30 -1.16 -0.93 12.86
CA ALA A 30 -1.54 -2.29 13.24
C ALA A 30 -0.51 -3.34 12.82
N THR A 31 -0.31 -4.34 13.69
CA THR A 31 0.56 -5.49 13.46
C THR A 31 -0.13 -6.54 12.58
N THR A 32 0.66 -7.49 12.08
CA THR A 32 0.14 -8.60 11.27
C THR A 32 -0.84 -9.46 12.08
N GLU A 33 -0.60 -9.61 13.37
CA GLU A 33 -1.43 -10.37 14.31
C GLU A 33 -2.80 -9.71 14.47
N GLN A 34 -2.82 -8.38 14.66
CA GLN A 34 -4.07 -7.62 14.75
C GLN A 34 -4.90 -7.73 13.48
N PHE A 35 -4.27 -7.69 12.30
CA PHE A 35 -5.02 -7.92 11.05
C PHE A 35 -5.66 -9.32 11.01
N ARG A 36 -4.94 -10.36 11.45
CA ARG A 36 -5.47 -11.73 11.49
C ARG A 36 -6.65 -11.87 12.44
N GLU A 37 -6.55 -11.30 13.64
CA GLU A 37 -7.62 -11.32 14.65
C GLU A 37 -8.92 -10.67 14.15
N HIS A 38 -8.79 -9.64 13.32
CA HIS A 38 -9.93 -8.91 12.74
C HIS A 38 -10.36 -9.41 11.36
N HIS A 39 -9.81 -10.54 10.89
CA HIS A 39 -10.08 -11.10 9.56
C HIS A 39 -9.79 -10.14 8.40
N LEU A 40 -8.73 -9.33 8.55
CA LEU A 40 -8.26 -8.34 7.60
C LEU A 40 -7.01 -8.83 6.87
N ILE A 41 -6.90 -8.48 5.59
CA ILE A 41 -5.76 -8.83 4.73
C ILE A 41 -5.09 -7.54 4.22
N PRO A 42 -3.90 -7.18 4.74
CA PRO A 42 -3.19 -5.98 4.32
C PRO A 42 -2.42 -6.22 3.01
N ALA A 43 -3.04 -5.92 1.87
CA ALA A 43 -2.44 -6.12 0.56
C ALA A 43 -1.35 -5.10 0.22
N VAL A 44 -1.53 -3.84 0.63
CA VAL A 44 -0.50 -2.78 0.51
C VAL A 44 -0.44 -2.03 1.84
N ARG A 45 0.77 -1.84 2.38
CA ARG A 45 1.01 -1.22 3.69
C ARG A 45 1.92 0.01 3.54
N ALA A 46 1.37 1.19 3.80
CA ALA A 46 2.11 2.47 3.83
C ALA A 46 3.12 2.64 2.67
N ALA A 47 2.71 2.32 1.44
CA ALA A 47 3.59 2.37 0.30
C ALA A 47 3.83 3.83 -0.13
N ASN A 48 5.11 4.19 -0.28
CA ASN A 48 5.56 5.50 -0.73
C ASN A 48 6.25 5.33 -2.10
N LEU A 49 5.73 6.00 -3.12
CA LEU A 49 6.19 5.86 -4.50
C LEU A 49 6.13 7.20 -5.23
N GLU A 50 7.17 7.51 -6.01
CA GLU A 50 7.20 8.61 -6.96
C GLU A 50 7.70 8.08 -8.30
N ILE A 51 6.92 8.30 -9.36
CA ILE A 51 7.31 7.99 -10.75
C ILE A 51 7.41 9.31 -11.51
N ARG A 52 8.54 9.54 -12.17
CA ARG A 52 8.82 10.77 -12.91
C ARG A 52 8.47 10.64 -14.39
N GLU A 53 8.26 11.78 -15.04
CA GLU A 53 7.94 11.79 -16.47
C GLU A 53 9.07 11.17 -17.31
N GLY A 54 8.71 10.21 -18.17
CA GLY A 54 9.64 9.44 -18.99
C GLY A 54 10.28 8.22 -18.29
N GLU A 55 9.97 7.97 -17.02
CA GLU A 55 10.47 6.81 -16.27
C GLU A 55 9.68 5.53 -16.60
N ASN A 56 10.41 4.46 -16.95
CA ASN A 56 9.85 3.11 -16.98
C ASN A 56 10.03 2.46 -15.61
N PHE A 57 8.95 2.40 -14.84
CA PHE A 57 8.94 1.84 -13.50
C PHE A 57 8.31 0.44 -13.47
N VAL A 58 9.01 -0.54 -12.90
CA VAL A 58 8.56 -1.94 -12.83
C VAL A 58 8.37 -2.37 -11.38
N ILE A 59 7.18 -2.90 -11.06
CA ILE A 59 6.90 -3.53 -9.77
C ILE A 59 7.09 -5.04 -9.91
N MET A 60 8.01 -5.60 -9.12
CA MET A 60 8.26 -7.04 -9.03
C MET A 60 7.93 -7.58 -7.65
N GLY A 61 7.52 -8.85 -7.59
CA GLY A 61 7.25 -9.52 -6.32
C GLY A 61 6.70 -10.92 -6.52
N LEU A 62 6.80 -11.75 -5.49
CA LEU A 62 6.23 -13.10 -5.47
C LEU A 62 4.70 -13.06 -5.50
N SER A 63 4.06 -14.20 -5.79
CA SER A 63 2.61 -14.34 -5.67
C SER A 63 2.14 -13.91 -4.26
N GLY A 64 1.12 -13.07 -4.19
CA GLY A 64 0.58 -12.54 -2.93
C GLY A 64 1.30 -11.31 -2.35
N SER A 65 2.30 -10.74 -3.02
CA SER A 65 3.06 -9.58 -2.51
C SER A 65 2.37 -8.20 -2.65
N GLY A 66 1.16 -8.14 -3.25
CA GLY A 66 0.42 -6.88 -3.40
C GLY A 66 0.80 -6.02 -4.62
N LYS A 67 1.52 -6.60 -5.59
CA LYS A 67 1.97 -5.95 -6.84
C LYS A 67 0.88 -5.64 -7.88
N SER A 68 -0.29 -6.25 -7.79
CA SER A 68 -1.41 -6.14 -8.75
C SER A 68 -2.67 -5.74 -8.03
#